data_AF-A0A6N1DWB6-F1
#
_entry.id   AF-A0A6N1DWB6-F1
#
_cell.length_a   1.000
_cell.length_b   1.000
_cell.length_c   1.000
_cell.angle_alpha   90.00
_cell.angle_beta   90.00
_cell.angle_gamma   90.00
#
_symmetry.space_group_name_H-M   'P 1'
#
loop_
_entity.id
_entity.type
_entity.pdbx_description
1 polymer ?
#
loop_
_entity_poly.entity_id
_entity_poly.type
_entity_poly.pdbx_seq_one_letter_code
_entity_poly.pdbx_strand_id
1 'polypeptide(L)'
;MISKNNLNIILNSTQFDVEPSKGLSVLPLWAKIILMIALVLLSLMMIFFHRNSKLKITSFKEKQLEQYIKDNPRQKNIKYESTGMYLPAWQRAKYNFPLFMSVVFLSVAIVILILTIKG
;
A
#
# COMPACT_ATOMS: atom_id res chain seq x y z
N MET A 1 29.94 -31.95 12.60
CA MET A 1 30.73 -30.74 12.91
C MET A 1 30.61 -29.79 11.71
N ILE A 2 29.62 -28.89 11.71
CA ILE A 2 29.48 -27.90 10.63
C ILE A 2 30.53 -26.81 10.89
N SER A 3 31.44 -26.65 9.92
CA SER A 3 32.59 -25.75 10.00
C SER A 3 32.16 -24.30 10.25
N LYS A 4 32.73 -23.66 11.28
CA LYS A 4 32.50 -22.24 11.64
C LYS A 4 32.75 -21.28 10.46
N ASN A 5 33.56 -21.68 9.48
CA ASN A 5 33.81 -20.89 8.28
C ASN A 5 32.56 -20.73 7.40
N ASN A 6 31.67 -21.72 7.34
CA ASN A 6 30.45 -21.61 6.53
C ASN A 6 29.42 -20.66 7.15
N LEU A 7 29.40 -20.51 8.48
CA LEU A 7 28.50 -19.58 9.16
C LEU A 7 28.91 -18.11 8.92
N ASN A 8 30.22 -17.81 8.86
CA ASN A 8 30.69 -16.45 8.57
C ASN A 8 30.42 -16.01 7.13
N ILE A 9 30.47 -16.93 6.16
CA ILE A 9 30.16 -16.62 4.75
C ILE A 9 28.67 -16.26 4.60
N ILE A 10 27.79 -16.98 5.29
CA ILE A 10 26.34 -16.73 5.23
C ILE A 10 26.00 -15.39 5.92
N LEU A 11 26.61 -15.10 7.07
CA LEU A 11 26.39 -13.84 7.80
C LEU A 11 26.90 -12.59 7.04
N ASN A 12 28.00 -12.69 6.29
CA ASN A 12 28.47 -11.57 5.47
C ASN A 12 27.62 -11.33 4.22
N SER A 13 27.02 -12.37 3.64
CA SER A 13 26.18 -12.23 2.43
C SER A 13 24.84 -11.51 2.66
N THR A 14 24.43 -11.33 3.91
CA THR A 14 23.23 -10.58 4.29
C THR A 14 23.44 -9.08 4.46
N GLN A 15 24.67 -8.56 4.31
CA GLN A 15 24.87 -7.13 4.17
C GLN A 15 24.48 -6.72 2.74
N PHE A 16 23.21 -6.40 2.56
CA PHE A 16 22.76 -5.61 1.42
C PHE A 16 23.46 -4.25 1.51
N ASP A 17 24.62 -4.15 0.86
CA ASP A 17 25.29 -2.89 0.59
C ASP A 17 24.40 -2.10 -0.36
N VAL A 18 23.50 -1.32 0.22
CA VAL A 18 22.76 -0.29 -0.49
C VAL A 18 23.80 0.75 -0.88
N GLU A 19 24.40 0.61 -2.07
CA GLU A 19 25.22 1.67 -2.64
C GLU A 19 24.40 2.97 -2.59
N PRO A 20 24.93 4.05 -2.00
CA PRO A 20 24.21 5.31 -1.99
C PRO A 20 24.07 5.75 -3.45
N SER A 21 22.84 5.66 -3.96
CA SER A 21 22.49 6.07 -5.32
C SER A 21 23.04 7.48 -5.57
N LYS A 22 24.09 7.59 -6.40
CA LYS A 22 24.79 8.85 -6.70
C LYS A 22 23.86 9.95 -7.25
N GLY A 23 22.66 9.57 -7.73
CA GLY A 23 21.65 10.51 -8.21
C GLY A 23 21.00 11.36 -7.12
N LEU A 24 20.92 10.90 -5.86
CA LEU A 24 20.27 11.67 -4.78
C LEU A 24 21.22 12.66 -4.09
N SER A 25 22.54 12.42 -4.15
CA SER A 25 23.56 13.30 -3.55
C SER A 25 23.78 14.58 -4.35
N VAL A 26 23.37 14.63 -5.62
CA VAL A 26 23.52 15.80 -6.50
C VAL A 26 22.39 16.83 -6.32
N LEU A 27 21.33 16.48 -5.60
CA LEU A 27 20.21 17.39 -5.36
C LEU A 27 20.53 18.38 -4.24
N PRO A 28 20.25 19.68 -4.41
CA PRO A 28 20.44 20.64 -3.35
C PRO A 28 19.45 20.38 -2.20
N LEU A 29 19.88 20.69 -0.96
CA LEU A 29 19.15 20.35 0.26
C LEU A 29 17.69 20.83 0.26
N TRP A 30 17.44 22.03 -0.25
CA TRP A 30 16.10 22.60 -0.35
C TRP A 30 15.17 21.75 -1.24
N ALA A 31 15.68 21.18 -2.34
CA ALA A 31 14.89 20.33 -3.23
C ALA A 31 14.50 19.02 -2.54
N LYS A 32 15.38 18.44 -1.70
CA LYS A 32 15.08 17.24 -0.91
C LYS A 32 13.96 17.49 0.10
N ILE A 33 14.00 18.64 0.78
CA ILE A 33 12.97 19.04 1.75
C ILE A 33 11.62 19.22 1.05
N ILE A 34 11.58 19.93 -0.09
CA ILE A 34 10.34 20.11 -0.86
C ILE A 34 9.79 18.76 -1.33
N LEU A 35 10.64 17.87 -1.84
CA LEU A 35 10.24 16.54 -2.29
C LEU A 35 9.65 15.70 -1.14
N MET A 36 10.27 15.75 0.04
CA MET A 36 9.79 15.05 1.23
C MET A 36 8.40 15.54 1.66
N ILE A 37 8.21 16.86 1.71
CA ILE A 37 6.91 17.47 2.04
C ILE A 37 5.87 17.06 0.99
N ALA A 38 6.20 17.11 -0.29
CA ALA A 38 5.29 16.71 -1.37
C ALA A 38 4.87 15.23 -1.25
N LEU A 39 5.80 14.32 -0.94
CA LEU A 39 5.51 12.90 -0.73
C LEU A 39 4.60 12.65 0.48
N VAL A 40 4.83 13.36 1.59
CA VAL A 40 3.99 13.27 2.78
C VAL A 40 2.57 13.78 2.50
N LEU A 41 2.44 14.93 1.83
CA LEU A 41 1.15 15.48 1.42
C LEU A 41 0.40 14.52 0.48
N LEU A 42 1.11 13.92 -0.48
CA LEU A 42 0.53 12.94 -1.40
C LEU A 42 0.04 11.69 -0.66
N SER A 43 0.79 11.22 0.34
CA SER A 43 0.39 10.10 1.20
C SER A 43 -0.89 10.41 1.99
N LEU A 44 -0.98 11.60 2.60
CA LEU A 44 -2.18 12.05 3.31
C LEU A 44 -3.39 12.16 2.37
N MET A 45 -3.18 12.68 1.16
CA MET A 45 -4.24 12.79 0.16
C MET A 45 -4.79 11.41 -0.22
N MET A 46 -3.93 10.40 -0.38
CA MET A 46 -4.34 9.03 -0.68
C MET A 46 -5.17 8.39 0.45
N ILE A 47 -4.82 8.65 1.71
CA ILE A 47 -5.61 8.20 2.87
C ILE A 47 -7.00 8.84 2.85
N PHE A 48 -7.09 10.13 2.53
CA PHE A 48 -8.38 10.81 2.41
C PHE A 48 -9.25 10.19 1.30
N PHE A 49 -8.67 9.89 0.14
CA PHE A 49 -9.37 9.19 -0.95
C PHE A 49 -9.83 7.78 -0.58
N HIS A 50 -9.13 7.08 0.32
CA HIS A 50 -9.55 5.76 0.79
C HIS A 50 -10.89 5.80 1.55
N ARG A 51 -11.19 6.88 2.28
CA ARG A 51 -12.51 7.05 2.93
C ARG A 51 -13.65 6.99 1.92
N ASN A 52 -13.52 7.71 0.80
CA ASN A 52 -14.51 7.72 -0.28
C ASN A 52 -14.63 6.36 -0.99
N SER A 53 -13.56 5.56 -0.98
CA SER A 53 -13.55 4.23 -1.57
C SER A 53 -14.44 3.24 -0.81
N LYS A 54 -14.57 3.37 0.51
CA LYS A 54 -15.44 2.51 1.31
C LYS A 54 -16.92 2.64 0.93
N LEU A 55 -17.39 3.87 0.65
CA LEU A 55 -18.76 4.11 0.20
C LEU A 55 -19.07 3.41 -1.14
N LYS A 56 -18.09 3.35 -2.04
CA LYS A 56 -18.22 2.67 -3.34
C LYS A 56 -18.28 1.15 -3.20
N ILE A 57 -17.65 0.57 -2.18
CA ILE A 57 -17.74 -0.86 -1.88
C ILE A 57 -19.15 -1.20 -1.44
N THR A 58 -19.72 -0.42 -0.52
CA THR A 58 -21.08 -0.65 -0.01
C THR A 58 -22.09 -0.57 -1.14
N SER A 59 -22.04 0.46 -1.98
CA SER A 59 -22.96 0.57 -3.11
C SER A 59 -22.79 -0.52 -4.16
N PHE A 60 -21.57 -1.05 -4.34
CA PHE A 60 -21.37 -2.21 -5.21
C PHE A 60 -22.00 -3.48 -4.63
N LYS A 61 -21.85 -3.73 -3.32
CA LYS A 61 -22.49 -4.86 -2.64
C LYS A 61 -24.02 -4.77 -2.72
N GLU A 62 -24.57 -3.58 -2.52
CA GLU A 62 -26.01 -3.33 -2.62
C GLU A 62 -26.54 -3.66 -4.02
N LYS A 63 -25.86 -3.21 -5.08
CA LYS A 63 -26.24 -3.54 -6.47
C LYS A 63 -26.17 -5.03 -6.76
N GLN A 64 -25.15 -5.72 -6.25
CA GLN A 64 -25.06 -7.18 -6.37
C GLN A 64 -26.21 -7.89 -5.64
N LEU A 65 -26.57 -7.40 -4.45
CA LEU A 65 -27.70 -7.93 -3.67
C LEU A 65 -29.04 -7.70 -4.36
N GLU A 66 -29.25 -6.52 -4.92
CA GLU A 66 -30.47 -6.18 -5.69
C GLU A 66 -30.64 -7.12 -6.89
N GLN A 67 -29.56 -7.33 -7.65
CA GLN A 67 -29.58 -8.27 -8.77
C GLN A 67 -29.83 -9.71 -8.31
N TYR A 68 -29.20 -10.14 -7.22
CA TYR A 68 -29.41 -11.48 -6.65
C TYR A 68 -30.86 -11.71 -6.21
N ILE A 69 -31.50 -10.71 -5.57
CA ILE A 69 -32.91 -10.78 -5.16
C ILE A 69 -33.83 -10.85 -6.39
N LYS A 70 -33.53 -10.09 -7.44
CA LYS A 70 -34.27 -10.12 -8.71
C LYS A 70 -34.23 -11.51 -9.35
N ASP A 71 -33.06 -12.15 -9.31
CA ASP A 71 -32.87 -13.49 -9.87
C ASP A 71 -33.44 -14.61 -8.97
N ASN A 72 -33.64 -14.33 -7.67
CA ASN A 72 -34.16 -15.28 -6.67
C ASN A 72 -35.34 -14.69 -5.88
N PRO A 73 -36.51 -14.51 -6.50
CA PRO A 73 -37.64 -13.77 -5.92
C PRO A 73 -38.25 -14.42 -4.65
N ARG A 74 -37.91 -15.67 -4.35
CA ARG A 74 -38.35 -16.39 -3.14
C ARG A 74 -37.62 -15.96 -1.87
N GLN A 75 -36.45 -15.34 -2.00
CA GLN A 75 -35.64 -14.93 -0.87
C GLN A 75 -35.78 -13.41 -0.67
N LYS A 76 -36.51 -12.99 0.39
CA LYS A 76 -36.73 -11.59 0.76
C LYS A 76 -35.94 -11.26 2.04
N ASN A 77 -35.50 -10.01 2.20
CA ASN A 77 -34.74 -9.52 3.38
C ASN A 77 -33.43 -10.26 3.68
N ILE A 78 -32.71 -10.65 2.63
CA ILE A 78 -31.42 -11.34 2.75
C ILE A 78 -30.31 -10.31 2.92
N LYS A 79 -29.33 -10.59 3.77
CA LYS A 79 -28.10 -9.79 3.86
C LYS A 79 -27.07 -10.26 2.85
N TYR A 80 -26.24 -9.36 2.34
CA TYR A 80 -25.17 -9.69 1.39
C TYR A 80 -24.28 -10.82 1.93
N GLU A 81 -23.92 -10.77 3.20
CA GLU A 81 -23.05 -11.75 3.87
C GLU A 81 -23.64 -13.17 3.90
N SER A 82 -24.97 -13.28 3.91
CA SER A 82 -25.68 -14.57 3.93
C SER A 82 -25.88 -15.21 2.55
N THR A 83 -25.63 -14.47 1.47
CA THR A 83 -25.81 -14.98 0.09
C THR A 83 -24.60 -15.77 -0.43
N GLY A 84 -23.49 -15.80 0.31
CA GLY A 84 -22.23 -16.38 -0.16
C GLY A 84 -21.54 -15.56 -1.26
N MET A 85 -22.10 -14.40 -1.64
CA MET A 85 -21.47 -13.49 -2.58
C MET A 85 -20.19 -12.88 -1.99
N TYR A 86 -19.16 -12.81 -2.83
CA TYR A 86 -17.88 -12.23 -2.44
C TYR A 86 -17.55 -11.03 -3.33
N LEU A 87 -16.91 -10.02 -2.72
CA LEU A 87 -16.39 -8.91 -3.49
C LEU A 87 -15.25 -9.43 -4.38
N PRO A 88 -15.26 -9.20 -5.70
CA PRO A 88 -14.20 -9.67 -6.59
C PRO A 88 -12.81 -9.22 -6.08
N ALA A 89 -11.81 -10.09 -6.19
CA ALA A 89 -10.46 -9.80 -5.70
C ALA A 89 -9.89 -8.50 -6.29
N TRP A 90 -10.14 -8.26 -7.60
CA TRP A 90 -9.75 -7.03 -8.28
C TRP A 90 -10.37 -5.77 -7.67
N GLN A 91 -11.62 -5.83 -7.24
CA GLN A 91 -12.24 -4.69 -6.57
C GLN A 91 -11.63 -4.42 -5.21
N ARG A 92 -11.39 -5.47 -4.41
CA ARG A 92 -10.68 -5.33 -3.12
C ARG A 92 -9.29 -4.69 -3.32
N ALA A 93 -8.55 -5.13 -4.35
CA ALA A 93 -7.26 -4.55 -4.70
C ALA A 93 -7.41 -3.06 -5.08
N LYS A 94 -8.37 -2.72 -5.95
CA LYS A 94 -8.63 -1.33 -6.37
C LYS A 94 -8.91 -0.38 -5.19
N TYR A 95 -9.67 -0.83 -4.20
CA TYR A 95 -10.04 0.01 -3.05
C TYR A 95 -8.95 0.08 -1.96
N ASN A 96 -8.09 -0.93 -1.88
CA ASN A 96 -6.92 -0.93 -0.99
C ASN A 96 -5.68 -0.28 -1.63
N PHE A 97 -5.67 -0.11 -2.96
CA PHE A 97 -4.55 0.49 -3.69
C PHE A 97 -4.13 1.86 -3.15
N PRO A 98 -5.04 2.81 -2.83
CA PRO A 98 -4.64 4.10 -2.26
C PRO A 98 -3.91 3.96 -0.91
N LEU A 99 -4.31 3.02 -0.05
CA LEU A 99 -3.61 2.75 1.21
C LEU A 99 -2.22 2.18 0.96
N PHE A 100 -2.12 1.23 0.02
CA PHE A 100 -0.83 0.65 -0.36
C PHE A 100 0.13 1.73 -0.88
N MET A 101 -0.34 2.59 -1.79
CA MET A 101 0.45 3.71 -2.31
C MET A 101 0.85 4.72 -1.22
N SER A 102 -0.04 5.00 -0.27
CA SER A 102 0.26 5.87 0.88
C SER A 102 1.43 5.33 1.70
N VAL A 103 1.43 4.03 2.00
CA VAL A 103 2.53 3.37 2.73
C VAL A 103 3.82 3.44 1.92
N VAL A 104 3.79 3.15 0.62
CA VAL A 104 4.96 3.22 -0.26
C VAL A 104 5.56 4.64 -0.26
N PHE A 105 4.74 5.68 -0.44
CA PHE A 105 5.23 7.06 -0.42
C PHE A 105 5.83 7.45 0.93
N LEU A 106 5.24 6.98 2.03
CA LEU A 106 5.77 7.23 3.37
C LEU A 106 7.12 6.53 3.57
N SER A 107 7.26 5.28 3.14
CA SER A 107 8.52 4.55 3.20
C SER A 107 9.61 5.25 2.40
N VAL A 108 9.31 5.74 1.20
CA VAL A 108 10.26 6.50 0.37
C VAL A 108 10.67 7.80 1.08
N ALA A 109 9.72 8.54 1.67
CA ALA A 109 10.03 9.76 2.42
C ALA A 109 10.96 9.49 3.62
N ILE A 110 10.75 8.39 4.35
CA ILE A 110 11.61 7.98 5.47
C ILE A 110 13.02 7.63 4.98
N VAL A 111 13.16 6.92 3.87
CA VAL A 111 14.48 6.60 3.30
C VAL A 111 15.24 7.88 2.93
N ILE A 112 14.56 8.83 2.29
CA ILE A 112 15.15 10.13 1.94
C ILE A 112 15.59 10.89 3.20
N LEU A 113 14.77 10.87 4.27
CA LEU A 113 15.10 11.50 5.54
C LEU A 113 16.38 10.90 6.16
N ILE A 114 16.47 9.57 6.23
CA ILE A 114 17.65 8.87 6.76
C ILE A 114 18.91 9.21 5.96
N LEU A 115 18.81 9.22 4.63
CA LEU A 115 19.93 9.58 3.75
C LEU A 115 20.35 11.05 3.92
N THR A 116 19.40 11.94 4.22
CA THR A 116 19.68 13.37 4.45
C THR A 116 20.36 13.62 5.80
N ILE A 117 20.11 12.77 6.82
CA ILE A 117 20.76 12.90 8.14
C ILE A 117 22.19 12.34 8.11
N LYS A 118 22.42 11.28 7.33
CA LYS A 118 23.72 10.59 7.26
C LYS A 118 24.73 11.22 6.30
N GLY A 119 24.27 11.94 5.27
CA GLY A 119 25.10 12.62 4.29
C GLY A 119 25.35 14.07 4.67
#